data_AF-A0A7S1GI61-F1
#
_entry.id   AF-A0A7S1GI61-F1
#
_cell.length_a   1.000
_cell.length_b   1.000
_cell.length_c   1.000
_cell.angle_alpha   90.00
_cell.angle_beta   90.00
_cell.angle_gamma   90.00
#
_symmetry.space_group_name_H-M   'P 1'
#
loop_
_entity.id
_entity.type
_entity.pdbx_description
1 polymer ?
#
loop_
_entity_poly.entity_id
_entity_poly.type
_entity_poly.pdbx_seq_one_letter_code
_entity_poly.pdbx_strand_id
1 'polypeptide(L)'
;IHDALFGVIYVRYQPDTASFAWTPMDPIYLAHHVVTFVFMTSNRLVGVGQTSAITCMYYGEFTNPTFNANTIVQLAKPLFPTSPHLQLISTIIELANAILFVILRGFFFPLFGTWIPFSFFFTSNGHKINIFLRLVWTILIWGIILGSLPFVPEQMNMVIDFFSTNKEEATVSAEL
;
A
#
# COMPACT_ATOMS: atom_id res chain seq x y z
N ILE A 1 11.63 3.73 -8.21
CA ILE A 1 12.85 2.90 -8.04
C ILE A 1 12.86 2.13 -6.70
N HIS A 2 11.87 2.30 -5.81
CA HIS A 2 11.82 1.58 -4.54
C HIS A 2 10.86 0.37 -4.51
N ASP A 3 10.11 0.09 -5.58
CA ASP A 3 9.02 -0.89 -5.57
C ASP A 3 9.43 -2.37 -5.78
N ALA A 4 10.65 -2.75 -5.37
CA ALA A 4 11.15 -4.10 -5.64
C ALA A 4 12.30 -4.52 -4.71
N LEU A 5 12.80 -5.75 -4.92
CA LEU A 5 13.94 -6.36 -4.24
C LEU A 5 15.13 -5.40 -4.10
N PHE A 6 15.53 -4.72 -5.18
CA PHE A 6 16.66 -3.79 -5.15
C PHE A 6 16.41 -2.56 -4.29
N GLY A 7 15.16 -2.11 -4.18
CA GLY A 7 14.77 -1.03 -3.28
C GLY A 7 14.96 -1.42 -1.82
N VAL A 8 14.51 -2.62 -1.44
CA VAL A 8 14.69 -3.15 -0.09
C VAL A 8 16.17 -3.33 0.23
N ILE A 9 16.93 -3.94 -0.68
CA ILE A 9 18.39 -4.11 -0.51
C ILE A 9 19.07 -2.76 -0.30
N TYR A 10 18.75 -1.76 -1.12
CA TYR A 10 19.33 -0.42 -1.01
C TYR A 10 18.99 0.26 0.33
N VAL A 11 17.72 0.24 0.73
CA VAL A 11 17.25 0.90 1.96
C VAL A 11 17.78 0.20 3.22
N ARG A 12 17.99 -1.12 3.17
CA ARG A 12 18.47 -1.88 4.33
C ARG A 12 19.98 -1.99 4.41
N TYR A 13 20.73 -1.64 3.35
CA TYR A 13 22.18 -1.75 3.35
C TYR A 13 22.83 -0.72 4.30
N GLN A 14 23.66 -1.21 5.21
CA GLN A 14 24.46 -0.41 6.12
C GLN A 14 25.92 -0.43 5.64
N PRO A 15 26.42 0.66 5.04
CA PRO A 15 27.76 0.68 4.47
C PRO A 15 28.86 0.53 5.54
N ASP A 16 28.63 1.06 6.74
CA ASP A 16 29.61 1.07 7.84
C ASP A 16 29.92 -0.34 8.37
N THR A 17 28.96 -1.25 8.28
CA THR A 17 29.05 -2.63 8.77
C THR A 17 28.99 -3.68 7.68
N ALA A 18 28.83 -3.25 6.41
CA ALA A 18 28.57 -4.11 5.25
C ALA A 18 27.45 -5.15 5.50
N SER A 19 26.41 -4.76 6.23
CA SER A 19 25.30 -5.64 6.64
C SER A 19 23.94 -5.10 6.20
N PHE A 20 22.89 -5.90 6.38
CA PHE A 20 21.51 -5.50 6.08
C PHE A 20 20.67 -5.43 7.37
N ALA A 21 20.06 -4.27 7.61
CA ALA A 21 19.17 -4.03 8.73
C ALA A 21 17.73 -4.48 8.42
N TRP A 22 17.53 -5.79 8.25
CA TRP A 22 16.22 -6.38 7.95
C TRP A 22 15.21 -6.10 9.07
N THR A 23 13.97 -5.87 8.67
CA THR A 23 12.80 -5.77 9.53
C THR A 23 11.86 -6.94 9.27
N PRO A 24 11.01 -7.32 10.24
CA PRO A 24 9.99 -8.35 10.02
C PRO A 24 9.03 -8.08 8.85
N MET A 25 8.93 -6.82 8.41
CA MET A 25 8.07 -6.38 7.31
C MET A 25 8.68 -6.62 5.93
N ASP A 26 10.00 -6.66 5.81
CA ASP A 26 10.66 -6.78 4.49
C ASP A 26 10.33 -8.11 3.78
N PRO A 27 10.31 -9.29 4.45
CA PRO A 27 9.90 -10.53 3.81
C PRO A 27 8.44 -10.51 3.35
N ILE A 28 7.53 -9.88 4.11
CA ILE A 28 6.11 -9.76 3.76
C ILE A 28 5.95 -8.90 2.50
N TYR A 29 6.67 -7.78 2.45
CA TYR A 29 6.71 -6.91 1.28
C TYR A 29 7.23 -7.62 0.03
N LEU A 30 8.33 -8.37 0.15
CA LEU A 30 8.89 -9.14 -0.97
C LEU A 30 7.95 -10.28 -1.40
N ALA A 31 7.36 -11.00 -0.45
CA ALA A 31 6.39 -12.06 -0.74
C ALA A 31 5.17 -11.50 -1.50
N HIS A 32 4.68 -10.32 -1.10
CA HIS A 32 3.63 -9.62 -1.84
C HIS A 32 4.01 -9.41 -3.31
N HIS A 33 5.22 -8.92 -3.60
CA HIS A 33 5.66 -8.67 -4.98
C HIS A 33 5.79 -9.96 -5.79
N VAL A 34 6.28 -11.05 -5.18
CA VAL A 34 6.33 -12.37 -5.82
C VAL A 34 4.92 -12.86 -6.15
N VAL A 35 3.98 -12.76 -5.22
CA VAL A 35 2.59 -13.18 -5.43
C VAL A 35 1.95 -12.36 -6.55
N THR A 36 2.13 -11.04 -6.54
CA THR A 36 1.64 -10.12 -7.57
C THR A 36 2.23 -10.45 -8.94
N PHE A 37 3.55 -10.71 -9.02
CA PHE A 37 4.23 -11.11 -10.25
C PHE A 37 3.70 -12.43 -10.81
N VAL A 38 3.56 -13.46 -9.97
CA VAL A 38 3.02 -14.77 -10.37
C VAL A 38 1.58 -14.62 -10.85
N PHE A 39 0.76 -13.87 -10.12
CA PHE A 39 -0.62 -13.60 -10.50
C PHE A 39 -0.69 -12.90 -11.87
N MET A 40 0.00 -11.78 -12.07
CA MET A 40 -0.05 -11.03 -13.33
C MET A 40 0.51 -11.82 -14.51
N THR A 41 1.62 -12.55 -14.30
CA THR A 41 2.20 -13.42 -15.33
C THR A 41 1.21 -14.51 -15.73
N SER A 42 0.55 -15.14 -14.76
CA SER A 42 -0.44 -16.18 -15.06
C SER A 42 -1.68 -15.63 -15.80
N ASN A 43 -2.20 -14.45 -15.44
CA ASN A 43 -3.28 -13.80 -16.21
C ASN A 43 -2.86 -13.57 -17.67
N ARG A 44 -1.62 -13.12 -17.89
CA ARG A 44 -1.09 -12.90 -19.24
C ARG A 44 -0.99 -14.20 -20.03
N LEU A 45 -0.49 -15.27 -19.42
CA LEU A 45 -0.30 -16.57 -20.08
C LEU A 45 -1.63 -17.23 -20.45
N VAL A 46 -2.64 -17.13 -19.59
CA VAL A 46 -3.98 -17.70 -19.86
C VAL A 46 -4.81 -16.80 -20.78
N GLY A 47 -4.46 -15.52 -20.88
CA GLY A 47 -5.16 -14.57 -21.75
C GLY A 47 -6.52 -14.13 -21.20
N VAL A 48 -6.75 -14.25 -19.90
CA VAL A 48 -7.98 -13.85 -19.19
C VAL A 48 -7.63 -13.24 -17.82
N GLY A 49 -8.58 -12.54 -17.20
CA GLY A 49 -8.39 -11.93 -15.87
C GLY A 49 -7.63 -10.60 -15.88
N GLN A 50 -7.47 -9.98 -17.05
CA GLN A 50 -6.80 -8.69 -17.21
C GLN A 50 -7.45 -7.58 -16.38
N THR A 51 -8.78 -7.55 -16.30
CA THR A 51 -9.49 -6.58 -15.46
C THR A 51 -9.12 -6.75 -14.00
N SER A 52 -9.07 -7.99 -13.48
CA SER A 52 -8.67 -8.26 -12.10
C SER A 52 -7.21 -7.84 -11.85
N ALA A 53 -6.31 -8.12 -12.81
CA ALA A 53 -4.92 -7.67 -12.74
C ALA A 53 -4.80 -6.13 -12.74
N ILE A 54 -5.53 -5.44 -13.62
CA ILE A 54 -5.55 -3.96 -13.69
C ILE A 54 -6.13 -3.38 -12.41
N THR A 55 -7.20 -3.94 -11.87
CA THR A 55 -7.78 -3.50 -10.59
C THR A 55 -6.77 -3.66 -9.46
N CYS A 56 -6.07 -4.80 -9.38
CA CYS A 56 -5.01 -5.01 -8.39
C CYS A 56 -3.84 -4.03 -8.57
N MET A 57 -3.41 -3.76 -9.81
CA MET A 57 -2.38 -2.75 -10.11
C MET A 57 -2.84 -1.37 -9.66
N TYR A 58 -4.01 -0.92 -10.10
CA TYR A 58 -4.56 0.37 -9.72
C TYR A 58 -4.58 0.52 -8.20
N TYR A 59 -5.10 -0.49 -7.51
CA TYR A 59 -5.23 -0.46 -6.06
C TYR A 59 -3.90 -0.55 -5.29
N GLY A 60 -2.90 -1.23 -5.83
CA GLY A 60 -1.54 -1.28 -5.29
C GLY A 60 -0.76 0.00 -5.55
N GLU A 61 -0.83 0.51 -6.78
CA GLU A 61 0.02 1.57 -7.30
C GLU A 61 -0.51 2.97 -6.99
N PHE A 62 -1.82 3.13 -6.70
CA PHE A 62 -2.39 4.46 -6.47
C PHE A 62 -1.80 5.16 -5.24
N THR A 63 -1.38 4.39 -4.23
CA THR A 63 -0.71 4.92 -3.02
C THR A 63 0.79 5.11 -3.20
N ASN A 64 1.39 4.61 -4.28
CA ASN A 64 2.84 4.63 -4.46
C ASN A 64 3.43 6.04 -4.57
N PRO A 65 2.79 7.01 -5.26
CA PRO A 65 3.30 8.39 -5.27
C PRO A 65 3.41 8.99 -3.87
N THR A 66 2.40 8.81 -3.01
CA THR A 66 2.41 9.36 -1.65
C THR A 66 3.38 8.62 -0.74
N PHE A 67 3.48 7.29 -0.87
CA PHE A 67 4.44 6.49 -0.11
C PHE A 67 5.90 6.81 -0.47
N ASN A 68 6.19 6.95 -1.77
CA ASN A 68 7.51 7.34 -2.26
C ASN A 68 7.86 8.77 -1.82
N ALA A 69 6.92 9.70 -1.89
CA ALA A 69 7.12 11.06 -1.39
C ALA A 69 7.40 11.08 0.11
N ASN A 70 6.65 10.29 0.89
CA ASN A 70 6.87 10.17 2.34
C ASN A 70 8.28 9.65 2.62
N THR A 71 8.69 8.58 1.93
CA THR A 71 10.02 7.98 2.07
C THR A 71 11.12 9.00 1.79
N ILE A 72 11.03 9.76 0.69
CA ILE A 72 11.99 10.81 0.36
C ILE A 72 12.07 11.86 1.47
N VAL A 73 10.93 12.29 2.01
CA VAL A 73 10.89 13.28 3.09
C VAL A 73 11.51 12.73 4.38
N GLN A 74 11.22 11.48 4.77
CA GLN A 74 11.85 10.86 5.93
C GLN A 74 13.38 10.74 5.77
N LEU A 75 13.85 10.43 4.56
CA LEU A 75 15.30 10.40 4.27
C LEU A 75 15.92 11.81 4.28
N ALA A 76 15.16 12.85 3.98
CA ALA A 76 15.63 14.24 3.99
C ALA A 76 15.63 14.85 5.40
N LYS A 77 14.76 14.42 6.33
CA LYS A 77 14.64 14.99 7.70
C LYS A 77 15.98 15.06 8.45
N PRO A 78 16.83 14.01 8.48
CA PRO A 78 18.12 14.07 9.14
C PRO A 78 19.10 15.09 8.53
N LEU A 79 18.95 15.41 7.23
CA LEU A 79 19.81 16.36 6.52
C LEU A 79 19.38 17.81 6.78
N PHE A 80 18.11 18.05 7.11
CA PHE A 80 17.54 19.38 7.32
C PHE A 80 16.63 19.44 8.57
N PRO A 81 17.15 19.16 9.77
CA PRO A 81 16.35 18.93 10.98
C PRO A 81 15.55 20.15 11.44
N THR A 82 16.02 21.36 11.14
CA THR A 82 15.40 22.62 11.55
C THR A 82 14.54 23.27 10.47
N SER A 83 14.34 22.63 9.32
CA SER A 83 13.60 23.22 8.20
C SER A 83 12.08 23.20 8.46
N PRO A 84 11.43 24.36 8.66
CA PRO A 84 9.98 24.40 8.90
C PRO A 84 9.18 23.95 7.66
N HIS A 85 9.70 24.23 6.46
CA HIS A 85 9.09 23.76 5.22
C HIS A 85 9.11 22.25 5.09
N LEU A 86 10.20 21.60 5.50
CA LEU A 86 10.30 20.14 5.44
C LEU A 86 9.36 19.47 6.44
N GLN A 87 9.21 20.05 7.64
CA GLN A 87 8.24 19.57 8.64
C GLN A 87 6.81 19.69 8.10
N LEU A 88 6.42 20.85 7.55
CA LEU A 88 5.10 21.05 6.95
C LEU A 88 4.83 20.07 5.79
N ILE A 89 5.79 19.92 4.87
CA ILE A 89 5.68 19.00 3.74
C ILE A 89 5.53 17.55 4.23
N SER A 90 6.27 17.17 5.28
CA SER A 90 6.15 15.85 5.89
C SER A 90 4.75 15.59 6.42
N THR A 91 4.20 16.53 7.19
CA THR A 91 2.85 16.41 7.75
C THR A 91 1.79 16.26 6.66
N ILE A 92 1.88 17.07 5.60
CA ILE A 92 0.94 17.00 4.46
C ILE A 92 1.02 15.64 3.77
N ILE A 93 2.23 15.14 3.50
CA ILE A 93 2.44 13.89 2.78
C ILE A 93 2.04 12.68 3.64
N GLU A 94 2.39 12.67 4.92
CA GLU A 94 1.99 11.63 5.88
C GLU A 94 0.46 11.55 5.96
N LEU A 95 -0.22 12.69 6.11
CA LEU A 95 -1.68 12.75 6.15
C LEU A 95 -2.31 12.31 4.83
N ALA A 96 -1.81 12.79 3.69
CA ALA A 96 -2.31 12.40 2.38
C ALA A 96 -2.16 10.90 2.15
N ASN A 97 -1.02 10.33 2.54
CA ASN A 97 -0.79 8.89 2.47
C ASN A 97 -1.78 8.12 3.36
N ALA A 98 -1.98 8.55 4.61
CA ALA A 98 -2.91 7.91 5.55
C ALA A 98 -4.35 7.94 5.04
N ILE A 99 -4.83 9.10 4.56
CA ILE A 99 -6.16 9.26 3.98
C ILE A 99 -6.35 8.32 2.78
N LEU A 100 -5.42 8.34 1.83
CA LEU A 100 -5.50 7.48 0.65
C LEU A 100 -5.47 5.99 1.04
N PHE A 101 -4.63 5.62 2.00
CA PHE A 101 -4.55 4.26 2.50
C PHE A 101 -5.88 3.82 3.11
N VAL A 102 -6.48 4.63 3.98
CA VAL A 102 -7.76 4.33 4.63
C VAL A 102 -8.90 4.24 3.60
N ILE A 103 -8.98 5.18 2.65
CA ILE A 103 -10.03 5.16 1.62
C ILE A 103 -9.91 3.89 0.77
N LEU A 104 -8.71 3.60 0.26
CA LEU A 104 -8.53 2.45 -0.60
C LEU A 104 -8.66 1.14 0.19
N ARG A 105 -7.88 0.97 1.26
CA ARG A 105 -7.75 -0.27 2.04
C ARG A 105 -8.84 -0.52 3.05
N GLY A 106 -9.46 0.53 3.60
CA GLY A 106 -10.61 0.41 4.49
C GLY A 106 -11.93 0.37 3.72
N PHE A 107 -12.20 1.38 2.90
CA PHE A 107 -13.52 1.57 2.30
C PHE A 107 -13.73 0.78 1.00
N PHE A 108 -12.79 0.84 0.06
CA PHE A 108 -12.94 0.14 -1.22
C PHE A 108 -12.58 -1.35 -1.15
N PHE A 109 -11.94 -1.80 -0.07
CA PHE A 109 -11.57 -3.20 0.11
C PHE A 109 -12.75 -4.18 -0.04
N PRO A 110 -13.88 -4.04 0.68
CA PRO A 110 -14.97 -5.00 0.59
C PRO A 110 -15.53 -5.12 -0.83
N LEU A 111 -15.53 -4.01 -1.58
CA LEU A 111 -15.99 -3.98 -2.96
C LEU A 111 -15.06 -4.80 -3.86
N PHE A 112 -13.75 -4.56 -3.81
CA PHE A 112 -12.80 -5.30 -4.66
C PHE A 112 -12.58 -6.74 -4.21
N GLY A 113 -12.51 -6.96 -2.89
CA GLY A 113 -12.32 -8.26 -2.27
C GLY A 113 -13.46 -9.23 -2.55
N THR A 114 -14.68 -8.73 -2.77
CA THR A 114 -15.85 -9.54 -3.17
C THR A 114 -16.03 -9.60 -4.68
N TRP A 115 -15.83 -8.48 -5.40
CA TRP A 115 -16.02 -8.41 -6.85
C TRP A 115 -15.07 -9.33 -7.62
N ILE A 116 -13.81 -9.40 -7.22
CA ILE A 116 -12.82 -10.20 -7.96
C ILE A 116 -13.12 -11.71 -7.88
N PRO A 117 -13.36 -12.32 -6.69
CA PRO A 117 -13.82 -13.69 -6.63
C PRO A 117 -15.15 -13.88 -7.37
N PHE A 118 -16.09 -12.95 -7.20
CA PHE A 118 -17.37 -13.01 -7.92
C PHE A 118 -17.15 -13.11 -9.43
N SER A 119 -16.25 -12.30 -9.99
CA SER A 119 -15.91 -12.30 -11.41
C SER A 119 -15.36 -13.66 -11.87
N PHE A 120 -14.54 -14.34 -11.06
CA PHE A 120 -13.96 -15.63 -11.42
C PHE A 120 -14.99 -16.75 -11.39
N PHE A 121 -15.89 -16.76 -10.41
CA PHE A 121 -16.81 -17.89 -10.21
C PHE A 121 -18.16 -17.73 -10.90
N PHE A 122 -18.63 -16.51 -11.14
CA PHE A 122 -20.02 -16.26 -11.57
C PHE A 122 -20.15 -15.55 -12.92
N THR A 123 -19.05 -15.15 -13.56
CA THR A 123 -19.12 -14.54 -14.91
C THR A 123 -18.68 -15.52 -15.99
N SER A 124 -19.20 -15.33 -17.20
CA SER A 124 -18.84 -16.11 -18.39
C SER A 124 -17.35 -16.05 -18.73
N ASN A 125 -16.68 -14.92 -18.46
CA ASN A 125 -15.23 -14.79 -18.64
C ASN A 125 -14.46 -15.55 -17.56
N GLY A 126 -14.93 -15.52 -16.30
CA GLY A 126 -14.37 -16.34 -15.24
C GLY A 126 -14.46 -17.83 -15.55
N HIS A 127 -15.53 -18.24 -16.24
CA HIS A 127 -15.74 -19.63 -16.62
C HIS A 127 -14.73 -20.21 -17.61
N LYS A 128 -13.97 -19.35 -18.31
CA LYS A 128 -12.89 -19.74 -19.22
C LYS A 128 -11.61 -20.18 -18.47
N ILE A 129 -11.49 -19.82 -17.19
CA ILE A 129 -10.37 -20.18 -16.33
C ILE A 129 -10.64 -21.57 -15.75
N ASN A 130 -9.66 -22.47 -15.61
CA ASN A 130 -9.92 -23.73 -14.92
C ASN A 130 -10.24 -23.48 -13.42
N ILE A 131 -11.01 -24.36 -12.79
CA ILE A 131 -11.47 -24.15 -11.41
C ILE A 131 -10.32 -24.04 -10.40
N PHE A 132 -9.24 -24.81 -10.61
CA PHE A 132 -8.06 -24.78 -9.75
C PHE A 132 -7.39 -23.40 -9.76
N LEU A 133 -7.20 -22.81 -10.93
CA LEU A 133 -6.57 -21.51 -11.09
C LEU A 133 -7.46 -20.39 -10.54
N ARG A 134 -8.80 -20.50 -10.65
CA ARG A 134 -9.72 -19.56 -9.98
C ARG A 134 -9.53 -19.56 -8.47
N LEU A 135 -9.41 -20.74 -7.86
CA LEU A 135 -9.17 -20.89 -6.42
C LEU A 135 -7.81 -20.29 -6.04
N VAL A 136 -6.74 -20.66 -6.76
CA VAL A 136 -5.39 -20.13 -6.52
C VAL A 136 -5.39 -18.60 -6.64
N TRP A 137 -5.92 -18.02 -7.72
CA TRP A 137 -5.98 -16.57 -7.91
C TRP A 137 -6.78 -15.87 -6.82
N THR A 138 -7.90 -16.47 -6.38
CA THR A 138 -8.69 -15.94 -5.27
C THR A 138 -7.86 -15.87 -3.99
N ILE A 139 -7.15 -16.94 -3.65
CA ILE A 139 -6.28 -17.00 -2.46
C ILE A 139 -5.15 -15.98 -2.57
N LEU A 140 -4.47 -15.87 -3.72
CA LEU A 140 -3.37 -14.93 -3.92
C LEU A 140 -3.85 -13.47 -3.76
N ILE A 141 -4.98 -13.13 -4.36
CA ILE A 141 -5.57 -11.78 -4.28
C ILE A 141 -6.02 -11.47 -2.85
N TRP A 142 -6.71 -12.40 -2.19
CA TRP A 142 -7.09 -12.23 -0.80
C TRP A 142 -5.88 -12.12 0.12
N GLY A 143 -4.84 -12.92 -0.08
CA GLY A 143 -3.60 -12.83 0.69
C GLY A 143 -2.94 -11.45 0.58
N ILE A 144 -2.82 -10.94 -0.64
CA ILE A 144 -2.31 -9.57 -0.90
C ILE A 144 -3.15 -8.52 -0.16
N ILE A 145 -4.47 -8.62 -0.26
CA ILE A 145 -5.38 -7.58 0.20
C ILE A 145 -5.52 -7.64 1.74
N LEU A 146 -5.81 -8.82 2.30
CA LEU A 146 -5.93 -9.03 3.74
C LEU A 146 -4.63 -8.74 4.48
N GLY A 147 -3.48 -9.02 3.86
CA GLY A 147 -2.16 -8.69 4.45
C GLY A 147 -1.96 -7.20 4.72
N SER A 148 -2.71 -6.33 4.04
CA SER A 148 -2.64 -4.87 4.25
C SER A 148 -3.65 -4.31 5.25
N LEU A 149 -4.65 -5.09 5.68
CA LEU A 149 -5.68 -4.63 6.62
C LEU A 149 -5.16 -4.28 8.01
N PRO A 150 -4.17 -4.97 8.61
CA PRO A 150 -3.67 -4.64 9.93
C PRO A 150 -3.10 -3.22 10.05
N PHE A 151 -2.73 -2.58 8.94
CA PHE A 151 -2.22 -1.21 8.91
C PHE A 151 -3.32 -0.15 8.90
N VAL A 152 -4.58 -0.52 8.59
CA VAL A 152 -5.69 0.44 8.49
C VAL A 152 -5.98 1.17 9.81
N PRO A 153 -6.02 0.51 10.99
CA PRO A 153 -6.27 1.21 12.25
C PRO A 153 -5.22 2.26 12.59
N GLU A 154 -3.93 1.97 12.33
CA GLU A 154 -2.84 2.91 12.56
C GLU A 154 -2.98 4.16 11.68
N GLN A 155 -3.25 3.96 10.39
CA GLN A 155 -3.47 5.08 9.46
C GLN A 155 -4.74 5.86 9.81
N MET A 156 -5.79 5.19 10.28
CA MET A 156 -7.02 5.84 10.73
C MET A 156 -6.77 6.72 11.96
N ASN A 157 -6.00 6.24 12.94
CA ASN A 157 -5.65 7.02 14.12
C ASN A 157 -4.86 8.27 13.75
N MET A 158 -3.89 8.17 12.83
CA MET A 158 -3.15 9.33 12.32
C MET A 158 -4.08 10.40 11.73
N VAL A 159 -5.10 9.98 10.98
CA VAL A 159 -6.10 10.90 10.43
C VAL A 159 -6.94 11.55 11.53
N ILE A 160 -7.42 10.76 12.50
CA ILE A 160 -8.24 11.25 13.61
C ILE A 160 -7.45 12.25 14.45
N ASP A 161 -6.22 11.92 14.82
CA ASP A 161 -5.34 12.76 15.64
C ASP A 161 -5.05 14.08 14.95
N PHE A 162 -4.78 14.08 13.65
CA PHE A 162 -4.59 15.32 12.90
C PHE A 162 -5.81 16.24 12.97
N PHE A 163 -7.03 15.71 12.81
CA PHE A 163 -8.23 16.53 12.86
C PHE A 163 -8.64 16.94 14.28
N SER A 164 -8.31 16.14 15.30
CA SER A 164 -8.59 16.51 16.70
C SER A 164 -7.69 17.64 17.19
N THR A 165 -6.38 17.58 16.93
CA THR A 165 -5.43 18.63 17.33
C THR A 165 -5.78 19.98 16.69
N ASN A 166 -6.05 20.01 15.38
CA ASN A 166 -6.44 21.24 14.69
C ASN A 166 -7.76 21.83 15.20
N LYS A 167 -8.69 20.98 15.66
CA LYS A 167 -9.96 21.43 16.23
C LYS A 167 -9.77 22.08 17.60
N GLU A 168 -8.90 21.52 18.44
CA GLU A 168 -8.54 22.10 19.73
C GLU A 168 -7.84 23.46 19.57
N GLU A 169 -6.85 23.56 18.67
CA GLU A 169 -6.17 24.82 18.37
C GLU A 169 -7.13 25.91 17.84
N ALA A 170 -8.05 25.55 16.94
CA ALA A 170 -9.07 26.47 16.44
C ALA A 170 -10.00 26.96 17.57
N THR A 171 -10.34 26.09 18.52
CA THR A 171 -11.22 26.44 19.65
C THR A 171 -10.52 27.41 20.60
N VAL A 172 -9.27 27.14 20.97
CA VAL A 172 -8.46 28.03 21.81
C VAL A 172 -8.25 29.40 21.16
N SER A 173 -8.03 29.44 19.84
CA SER A 173 -7.88 30.71 19.10
C SER A 173 -9.16 31.55 19.03
N ALA A 174 -10.34 30.92 19.17
CA ALA A 174 -11.63 31.60 19.16
C ALA A 174 -12.06 32.11 20.55
N GLU A 175 -11.41 31.63 21.62
CA GLU A 175 -11.65 32.03 23.01
C GLU A 175 -10.71 33.17 23.48
N LEU A 176 -9.69 33.52 22.69
CA LEU A 176 -8.76 34.64 22.90
C LEU A 176 -9.17 35.90 22.13
#